data_AF-A0A934Q4X7-F1
#
_entry.id   AF-A0A934Q4X7-F1
#
_cell.length_a   1.000
_cell.length_b   1.000
_cell.length_c   1.000
_cell.angle_alpha   90.00
_cell.angle_beta   90.00
_cell.angle_gamma   90.00
#
_symmetry.space_group_name_H-M   'P 1'
#
loop_
_entity.id
_entity.type
_entity.pdbx_description
1 polymer ?
#
loop_
_entity_poly.entity_id
_entity_poly.type
_entity_poly.pdbx_seq_one_letter_code
_entity_poly.pdbx_strand_id
1 'polypeptide(L)'
;MTLVVLAALAGGLAFANAQQGPRLTAAEANPAAAIERAGQRIVLHANQPIEEVDPAALRIEPDVGFAVDTEGATVTIQLEETLRYGTEYTIAASVRGAFTGAEGELSTSLATPDPEVYTLLRGAEPGADATPADEDRIVRRGLVAPGGEETVLSGHRIQEYAVVGERIAAITLDAGGSPRLDVASMPAGGSGGADPDGGSEPSGASSGLGADDSAPGAGAGFNAAPTDEVRLTPEGVERVSGLRGEPVTRLLGYVVEDLSDTGGRDYRDVLMIDDMNTDMSTPTEITGHGGEPLAVREWRFVPGTAEVIVLSRDGGVYLADALTAPAAEPLAADDPRRAVLEEPEAATRARERFRPASDDSTVGSYCLSPNGEYLAIEVISAEGRPDGYPLRPGFTSTGVSFVRVADGEVVRRANGMLPDWCTG
;
A
#
# COMPACT_ATOMS: atom_id res chain seq x y z
N MET A 1 -0.75 71.19 12.11
CA MET A 1 -0.26 70.30 13.18
C MET A 1 -0.78 68.86 12.99
N THR A 2 -2.04 68.65 12.63
CA THR A 2 -2.64 67.32 12.37
C THR A 2 -2.01 66.53 11.21
N LEU A 3 -1.63 67.17 10.10
CA LEU A 3 -0.96 66.51 8.96
C LEU A 3 0.46 65.99 9.26
N VAL A 4 1.21 66.70 10.12
CA VAL A 4 2.57 66.32 10.52
C VAL A 4 2.53 65.12 11.47
N VAL A 5 1.54 65.07 12.35
CA VAL A 5 1.31 63.94 13.27
C VAL A 5 0.87 62.69 12.50
N LEU A 6 0.04 62.83 11.46
CA LEU A 6 -0.39 61.70 10.62
C LEU A 6 0.75 61.15 9.75
N ALA A 7 1.60 62.01 9.18
CA ALA A 7 2.79 61.59 8.42
C ALA A 7 3.86 60.94 9.33
N ALA A 8 4.03 61.44 10.55
CA ALA A 8 4.93 60.84 11.54
C ALA A 8 4.40 59.50 12.09
N LEU A 9 3.09 59.37 12.29
CA LEU A 9 2.45 58.09 12.65
C LEU A 9 2.50 57.09 11.50
N ALA A 10 2.18 57.51 10.27
CA ALA A 10 2.27 56.64 9.09
C ALA A 10 3.72 56.22 8.79
N GLY A 11 4.69 57.15 8.93
CA GLY A 11 6.12 56.85 8.83
C GLY A 11 6.64 55.97 9.96
N GLY A 12 6.16 56.18 11.20
CA GLY A 12 6.51 55.36 12.36
C GLY A 12 5.93 53.95 12.31
N LEU A 13 4.69 53.80 11.84
CA LEU A 13 4.08 52.49 11.59
C LEU A 13 4.72 51.78 10.39
N ALA A 14 5.06 52.49 9.31
CA ALA A 14 5.81 51.93 8.19
C ALA A 14 7.23 51.48 8.61
N PHE A 15 7.89 52.23 9.49
CA PHE A 15 9.22 51.90 10.02
C PHE A 15 9.20 50.77 11.05
N ALA A 16 8.15 50.68 11.88
CA ALA A 16 7.96 49.57 12.81
C ALA A 16 7.59 48.26 12.08
N ASN A 17 6.86 48.34 10.96
CA ASN A 17 6.57 47.19 10.11
C ASN A 17 7.82 46.71 9.35
N ALA A 18 8.70 47.65 8.94
CA ALA A 18 9.98 47.33 8.29
C ALA A 18 11.00 46.61 9.20
N GLN A 19 10.77 46.57 10.53
CA GLN A 19 11.59 45.82 11.48
C GLN A 19 11.06 44.41 11.78
N GLN A 20 9.93 44.00 11.20
CA GLN A 20 9.45 42.63 11.35
C GLN A 20 10.21 41.71 10.38
N GLY A 21 10.87 40.69 10.93
CA GLY A 21 11.52 39.64 10.15
C GLY A 21 10.54 38.86 9.28
N PRO A 22 11.04 38.13 8.26
CA PRO A 22 10.19 37.26 7.45
C PRO A 22 9.40 36.27 8.31
N ARG A 23 8.14 36.04 7.96
CA ARG A 23 7.24 35.10 8.63
C ARG A 23 6.56 34.21 7.60
N LEU A 24 6.34 32.96 7.98
CA LEU A 24 5.61 32.00 7.17
C LEU A 24 4.15 32.45 7.00
N THR A 25 3.68 32.49 5.76
CA THR A 25 2.28 32.80 5.40
C THR A 25 1.53 31.56 4.91
N ALA A 26 2.24 30.64 4.26
CA ALA A 26 1.69 29.36 3.82
C ALA A 26 2.80 28.32 3.70
N ALA A 27 2.44 27.05 3.88
CA ALA A 27 3.27 25.90 3.59
C ALA A 27 2.46 24.88 2.78
N GLU A 28 3.04 24.38 1.71
CA GLU A 28 2.42 23.42 0.80
C GLU A 28 3.27 22.15 0.73
N ALA A 29 2.66 21.00 0.92
CA ALA A 29 3.31 19.69 0.84
C ALA A 29 2.27 18.62 0.51
N ASN A 30 2.73 17.52 -0.09
CA ASN A 30 1.93 16.29 -0.25
C ASN A 30 2.57 15.15 0.55
N PRO A 31 2.24 14.98 1.84
CA PRO A 31 2.85 13.95 2.68
C PRO A 31 2.57 12.53 2.21
N ALA A 32 1.43 12.27 1.55
CA ALA A 32 1.13 10.96 0.99
C ALA A 32 2.07 10.62 -0.18
N ALA A 33 2.36 11.57 -1.07
CA ALA A 33 3.34 11.35 -2.12
C ALA A 33 4.78 11.24 -1.58
N ALA A 34 5.07 11.92 -0.47
CA ALA A 34 6.42 11.99 0.12
C ALA A 34 6.87 10.68 0.76
N ILE A 35 5.94 9.82 1.18
CA ILE A 35 6.25 8.46 1.65
C ILE A 35 6.41 7.46 0.48
N GLU A 36 5.91 7.77 -0.72
CA GLU A 36 5.95 6.86 -1.88
C GLU A 36 7.19 7.07 -2.75
N ARG A 37 7.60 8.32 -2.97
CA ARG A 37 8.68 8.65 -3.91
C ARG A 37 9.58 9.73 -3.34
N ALA A 38 10.89 9.54 -3.54
CA ALA A 38 11.86 10.62 -3.40
C ALA A 38 11.55 11.74 -4.40
N GLY A 39 12.07 12.93 -4.14
CA GLY A 39 11.90 14.07 -5.02
C GLY A 39 10.57 14.81 -4.87
N GLN A 40 9.86 14.65 -3.76
CA GLN A 40 8.72 15.51 -3.47
C GLN A 40 9.17 16.91 -3.03
N ARG A 41 8.29 17.89 -3.22
CA ARG A 41 8.54 19.28 -2.86
C ARG A 41 7.72 19.69 -1.65
N ILE A 42 8.35 20.48 -0.79
CA ILE A 42 7.72 21.26 0.26
C ILE A 42 7.99 22.73 -0.07
N VAL A 43 6.93 23.53 -0.17
CA VAL A 43 7.02 24.94 -0.55
C VAL A 43 6.61 25.80 0.64
N LEU A 44 7.50 26.68 1.07
CA LEU A 44 7.25 27.64 2.15
C LEU A 44 7.14 29.04 1.56
N HIS A 45 6.07 29.75 1.91
CA HIS A 45 5.85 31.13 1.48
C HIS A 45 6.07 32.08 2.66
N ALA A 46 6.89 33.10 2.46
CA ALA A 46 7.10 34.18 3.41
C ALA A 46 6.20 35.38 3.08
N ASN A 47 5.97 36.25 4.07
CA ASN A 47 5.23 37.51 3.89
C ASN A 47 6.01 38.59 3.12
N GLN A 48 7.30 38.39 2.88
CA GLN A 48 8.17 39.32 2.17
C GLN A 48 9.33 38.59 1.48
N PRO A 49 9.97 39.19 0.45
CA PRO A 49 11.14 38.61 -0.19
C PRO A 49 12.31 38.39 0.78
N ILE A 50 13.00 37.27 0.63
CA ILE A 50 14.10 36.80 1.47
C ILE A 50 15.38 36.62 0.66
N GLU A 51 16.52 36.69 1.35
CA GLU A 51 17.82 36.30 0.78
C GLU A 51 17.85 34.77 0.54
N GLU A 52 18.76 34.33 -0.32
CA GLU A 52 19.00 32.90 -0.59
C GLU A 52 19.30 32.15 0.71
N VAL A 53 18.57 31.06 0.95
CA VAL A 53 18.70 30.26 2.18
C VAL A 53 19.87 29.28 2.03
N ASP A 54 20.87 29.38 2.89
CA ASP A 54 21.93 28.37 3.02
C ASP A 54 21.30 27.04 3.50
N PRO A 55 21.59 25.90 2.86
CA PRO A 55 21.12 24.59 3.32
C PRO A 55 21.39 24.32 4.81
N ALA A 56 22.48 24.84 5.39
CA ALA A 56 22.80 24.67 6.81
C ALA A 56 21.90 25.48 7.76
N ALA A 57 21.17 26.47 7.23
CA ALA A 57 20.18 27.26 7.96
C ALA A 57 18.78 26.61 7.97
N LEU A 58 18.60 25.53 7.20
CA LEU A 58 17.38 24.73 7.14
C LEU A 58 17.57 23.41 7.88
N ARG A 59 16.57 23.01 8.67
CA ARG A 59 16.54 21.72 9.36
C ARG A 59 15.20 21.04 9.14
N ILE A 60 15.25 19.73 8.95
CA ILE A 60 14.09 18.84 8.94
C ILE A 60 14.35 17.81 10.04
N GLU A 61 13.42 17.67 10.97
CA GLU A 61 13.49 16.70 12.06
C GLU A 61 12.25 15.79 12.02
N PRO A 62 12.39 14.44 11.95
CA PRO A 62 13.62 13.67 11.83
C PRO A 62 14.46 14.00 10.59
N ASP A 63 15.77 13.75 10.68
CA ASP A 63 16.75 14.06 9.64
C ASP A 63 16.45 13.32 8.33
N VAL A 64 16.47 14.07 7.22
CA VAL A 64 16.15 13.66 5.85
C VAL A 64 16.98 14.51 4.89
N GLY A 65 17.58 13.89 3.87
CA GLY A 65 18.30 14.61 2.82
C GLY A 65 17.40 15.54 2.00
N PHE A 66 17.85 16.76 1.73
CA PHE A 66 17.12 17.73 0.93
C PHE A 66 18.05 18.64 0.11
N ALA A 67 17.52 19.14 -1.00
CA ALA A 67 18.02 20.33 -1.68
C ALA A 67 17.07 21.51 -1.43
N VAL A 68 17.60 22.73 -1.38
CA VAL A 68 16.81 23.94 -1.16
C VAL A 68 17.08 24.96 -2.26
N ASP A 69 16.03 25.61 -2.73
CA ASP A 69 16.06 26.73 -3.66
C ASP A 69 15.20 27.87 -3.11
N THR A 70 15.59 29.11 -3.40
CA THR A 70 14.88 30.30 -2.89
C THR A 70 14.62 31.28 -4.02
N GLU A 71 13.34 31.59 -4.26
CA GLU A 71 12.94 32.57 -5.26
C GLU A 71 11.97 33.61 -4.66
N GLY A 72 12.43 34.86 -4.56
CA GLY A 72 11.64 35.96 -4.02
C GLY A 72 11.25 35.72 -2.56
N ALA A 73 9.98 35.43 -2.31
CA ALA A 73 9.46 35.14 -0.97
C ALA A 73 9.20 33.64 -0.74
N THR A 74 9.64 32.77 -1.65
CA THR A 74 9.34 31.34 -1.63
C THR A 74 10.60 30.54 -1.41
N VAL A 75 10.56 29.58 -0.48
CA VAL A 75 11.58 28.55 -0.29
C VAL A 75 11.01 27.23 -0.79
N THR A 76 11.67 26.61 -1.76
CA THR A 76 11.32 25.28 -2.26
C THR A 76 12.33 24.27 -1.74
N ILE A 77 11.83 23.28 -1.00
CA ILE A 77 12.61 22.19 -0.42
C ILE A 77 12.28 20.93 -1.21
N GLN A 78 13.31 20.32 -1.79
CA GLN A 78 13.22 19.12 -2.62
C GLN A 78 13.77 17.95 -1.80
N LEU A 79 12.92 17.01 -1.40
CA LEU A 79 13.32 15.84 -0.62
C LEU A 79 14.14 14.88 -1.49
N GLU A 80 15.28 14.40 -0.98
CA GLU A 80 16.17 13.49 -1.71
C GLU A 80 15.83 12.01 -1.48
N GLU A 81 15.06 11.72 -0.44
CA GLU A 81 14.61 10.39 -0.05
C GLU A 81 13.11 10.40 0.32
N THR A 82 12.54 9.22 0.50
CA THR A 82 11.16 9.07 0.99
C THR A 82 11.09 9.40 2.48
N LEU A 83 9.97 10.00 2.90
CA LEU A 83 9.69 10.21 4.32
C LEU A 83 9.24 8.90 4.98
N ARG A 84 9.41 8.86 6.30
CA ARG A 84 8.99 7.74 7.14
C ARG A 84 7.48 7.71 7.30
N TYR A 85 6.91 6.52 7.46
CA TYR A 85 5.49 6.33 7.74
C TYR A 85 5.09 6.83 9.12
N GLY A 86 3.85 7.34 9.25
CA GLY A 86 3.23 7.70 10.53
C GLY A 86 4.07 8.63 11.42
N THR A 87 4.84 9.54 10.81
CA THR A 87 5.87 10.34 11.48
C THR A 87 5.55 11.83 11.37
N GLU A 88 5.67 12.56 12.47
CA GLU A 88 5.60 14.02 12.46
C GLU A 88 6.99 14.61 12.19
N TYR A 89 7.06 15.46 11.16
CA TYR A 89 8.25 16.19 10.77
C TYR A 89 8.11 17.65 11.14
N THR A 90 9.17 18.23 11.72
CA THR A 90 9.30 19.68 11.93
C THR A 90 10.32 20.24 10.95
N ILE A 91 9.93 21.28 10.22
CA ILE A 91 10.78 21.97 9.25
C ILE A 91 10.98 23.39 9.76
N ALA A 92 12.23 23.81 9.89
CA ALA A 92 12.60 25.15 10.35
C ALA A 92 13.72 25.72 9.48
N ALA A 93 13.55 26.95 9.00
CA ALA A 93 14.54 27.69 8.22
C ALA A 93 14.78 29.07 8.83
N SER A 94 16.02 29.34 9.22
CA SER A 94 16.45 30.69 9.58
C SER A 94 16.64 31.51 8.30
N VAL A 95 15.94 32.64 8.19
CA VAL A 95 15.89 33.45 6.96
C VAL A 95 16.13 34.93 7.24
N ARG A 96 16.54 35.68 6.22
CA ARG A 96 16.74 37.13 6.28
C ARG A 96 15.97 37.82 5.17
N GLY A 97 15.31 38.94 5.46
CA GLY A 97 14.58 39.72 4.46
C GLY A 97 15.54 40.38 3.45
N ALA A 98 15.31 40.20 2.15
CA ALA A 98 16.20 40.68 1.08
C ALA A 98 16.37 42.21 1.04
N PHE A 99 15.34 42.94 1.51
CA PHE A 99 15.34 44.42 1.50
C PHE A 99 15.48 45.03 2.90
N THR A 100 15.06 44.30 3.94
CA THR A 100 15.02 44.81 5.32
C THR A 100 16.26 44.42 6.11
N GLY A 101 16.95 43.33 5.73
CA GLY A 101 18.04 42.73 6.50
C GLY A 101 17.58 42.13 7.83
N ALA A 102 16.27 42.16 8.12
CA ALA A 102 15.71 41.63 9.36
C ALA A 102 15.72 40.10 9.33
N GLU A 103 16.12 39.48 10.43
CA GLU A 103 16.13 38.04 10.61
C GLU A 103 14.75 37.52 11.04
N GLY A 104 14.42 36.32 10.59
CA GLY A 104 13.19 35.63 10.93
C GLY A 104 13.37 34.12 10.84
N GLU A 105 12.34 33.38 11.22
CA GLU A 105 12.31 31.92 11.14
C GLU A 105 11.00 31.50 10.48
N LEU A 106 11.11 30.66 9.46
CA LEU A 106 9.98 29.96 8.86
C LEU A 106 9.92 28.58 9.50
N SER A 107 8.80 28.24 10.15
CA SER A 107 8.63 26.94 10.79
C SER A 107 7.25 26.35 10.49
N THR A 108 7.21 25.07 10.17
CA THR A 108 5.97 24.31 9.94
C THR A 108 6.15 22.85 10.37
N SER A 109 5.03 22.16 10.63
CA SER A 109 5.01 20.72 10.82
C SER A 109 4.30 20.01 9.66
N LEU A 110 4.70 18.76 9.42
CA LEU A 110 4.13 17.88 8.40
C LEU A 110 3.97 16.49 9.01
N ALA A 111 2.74 15.98 9.05
CA ALA A 111 2.48 14.60 9.47
C ALA A 111 2.39 13.68 8.24
N THR A 112 3.20 12.64 8.19
CA THR A 112 3.07 11.60 7.17
C THR A 112 1.99 10.59 7.57
N PRO A 113 1.25 10.02 6.59
CA PRO A 113 0.22 9.05 6.90
C PRO A 113 0.83 7.75 7.45
N ASP A 114 0.09 7.09 8.33
CA ASP A 114 0.36 5.71 8.76
C ASP A 114 -0.32 4.76 7.77
N PRO A 115 0.42 3.92 7.02
CA PRO A 115 -0.19 3.01 6.06
C PRO A 115 -1.01 1.95 6.78
N GLU A 116 -2.11 1.56 6.15
CA GLU A 116 -2.82 0.36 6.54
C GLU A 116 -2.07 -0.86 6.02
N VAL A 117 -1.99 -1.89 6.84
CA VAL A 117 -1.48 -3.21 6.46
C VAL A 117 -2.59 -4.22 6.58
N TYR A 118 -2.69 -5.06 5.57
CA TYR A 118 -3.65 -6.14 5.50
C TYR A 118 -2.92 -7.44 5.77
N THR A 119 -3.56 -8.35 6.49
CA THR A 119 -3.06 -9.71 6.70
C THR A 119 -4.21 -10.70 6.60
N LEU A 120 -3.90 -11.92 6.18
CA LEU A 120 -4.83 -13.03 6.15
C LEU A 120 -4.77 -13.81 7.47
N LEU A 121 -5.89 -13.85 8.18
CA LEU A 121 -6.13 -14.75 9.30
C LEU A 121 -6.80 -16.02 8.78
N ARG A 122 -6.11 -17.14 8.92
CA ARG A 122 -6.70 -18.46 8.68
C ARG A 122 -7.74 -18.77 9.77
N GLY A 123 -8.91 -19.20 9.33
CA GLY A 123 -9.96 -19.75 10.17
C GLY A 123 -9.58 -21.11 10.77
N ALA A 124 -10.42 -21.63 11.64
CA ALA A 124 -10.26 -23.00 12.16
C ALA A 124 -10.58 -24.03 11.07
N GLU A 125 -10.01 -25.24 11.20
CA GLU A 125 -10.37 -26.36 10.31
C GLU A 125 -11.91 -26.58 10.32
N PRO A 126 -12.58 -26.65 9.15
CA PRO A 126 -14.03 -26.72 9.10
C PRO A 126 -14.62 -27.93 9.84
N GLY A 127 -15.64 -27.69 10.66
CA GLY A 127 -16.50 -28.70 11.29
C GLY A 127 -17.98 -28.45 10.98
N ALA A 128 -18.86 -29.41 11.33
CA ALA A 128 -20.29 -29.32 11.05
C ALA A 128 -21.01 -28.13 11.74
N ASP A 129 -20.36 -27.48 12.70
CA ASP A 129 -20.84 -26.30 13.44
C ASP A 129 -20.01 -25.04 13.16
N ALA A 130 -19.39 -24.93 11.97
CA ALA A 130 -18.59 -23.76 11.59
C ALA A 130 -19.41 -22.46 11.68
N THR A 131 -18.86 -21.48 12.39
CA THR A 131 -19.38 -20.13 12.55
C THR A 131 -18.63 -19.16 11.63
N PRO A 132 -19.13 -17.94 11.39
CA PRO A 132 -18.37 -16.91 10.67
C PRO A 132 -17.00 -16.56 11.30
N ALA A 133 -16.79 -16.90 12.58
CA ALA A 133 -15.49 -16.76 13.24
C ALA A 133 -14.48 -17.86 12.86
N ASP A 134 -14.97 -18.96 12.28
CA ASP A 134 -14.16 -20.08 11.78
C ASP A 134 -13.76 -19.89 10.31
N GLU A 135 -14.18 -18.80 9.67
CA GLU A 135 -13.78 -18.45 8.31
C GLU A 135 -12.45 -17.73 8.25
N ASP A 136 -11.85 -17.74 7.07
CA ASP A 136 -10.69 -16.92 6.80
C ASP A 136 -11.11 -15.46 6.76
N ARG A 137 -10.28 -14.59 7.33
CA ARG A 137 -10.54 -13.15 7.40
C ARG A 137 -9.35 -12.39 6.89
N ILE A 138 -9.57 -11.45 5.97
CA ILE A 138 -8.60 -10.42 5.64
C ILE A 138 -8.89 -9.25 6.56
N VAL A 139 -7.87 -8.85 7.30
CA VAL A 139 -7.97 -7.86 8.36
C VAL A 139 -6.99 -6.73 8.10
N ARG A 140 -7.43 -5.49 8.30
CA ARG A 140 -6.59 -4.29 8.22
C ARG A 140 -6.26 -3.71 9.59
N ARG A 141 -5.14 -2.99 9.66
CA ARG A 141 -4.64 -2.26 10.83
C ARG A 141 -3.66 -1.18 10.39
N GLY A 142 -3.49 -0.10 11.16
CA GLY A 142 -2.34 0.80 10.97
C GLY A 142 -1.00 0.07 11.19
N LEU A 143 0.10 0.56 10.62
CA LEU A 143 1.42 -0.03 10.80
C LEU A 143 2.11 0.50 12.08
N VAL A 144 2.03 1.80 12.32
CA VAL A 144 2.75 2.50 13.38
C VAL A 144 1.79 2.94 14.48
N ALA A 145 0.69 3.59 14.13
CA ALA A 145 -0.25 4.19 15.08
C ALA A 145 -1.02 3.10 15.85
N PRO A 146 -1.24 3.28 17.17
CA PRO A 146 -2.05 2.35 17.94
C PRO A 146 -3.47 2.30 17.36
N GLY A 147 -3.98 1.10 17.10
CA GLY A 147 -5.27 0.92 16.44
C GLY A 147 -5.81 -0.48 16.63
N GLY A 148 -7.11 -0.62 16.39
CA GLY A 148 -7.78 -1.92 16.39
C GLY A 148 -7.51 -2.71 15.12
N GLU A 149 -7.84 -4.00 15.17
CA GLU A 149 -7.96 -4.86 14.00
C GLU A 149 -9.38 -4.77 13.45
N GLU A 150 -9.53 -4.54 12.15
CA GLU A 150 -10.82 -4.53 11.48
C GLU A 150 -10.86 -5.62 10.41
N THR A 151 -11.93 -6.41 10.37
CA THR A 151 -12.16 -7.38 9.30
C THR A 151 -12.71 -6.65 8.07
N VAL A 152 -11.95 -6.71 6.99
CA VAL A 152 -12.28 -6.10 5.69
C VAL A 152 -13.11 -7.06 4.85
N LEU A 153 -12.77 -8.34 4.94
CA LEU A 153 -13.39 -9.40 4.15
C LEU A 153 -13.34 -10.72 4.93
N SER A 154 -14.41 -11.49 4.84
CA SER A 154 -14.47 -12.88 5.31
C SER A 154 -14.85 -13.79 4.15
N GLY A 155 -14.21 -14.95 4.06
CA GLY A 155 -14.46 -15.91 2.99
C GLY A 155 -14.07 -17.33 3.36
N HIS A 156 -14.69 -18.29 2.68
CA HIS A 156 -14.33 -19.68 2.86
C HIS A 156 -12.98 -19.99 2.20
N ARG A 157 -12.02 -20.43 3.01
CA ARG A 157 -10.70 -20.90 2.57
C ARG A 157 -10.03 -19.97 1.52
N ILE A 158 -9.79 -18.71 1.87
CA ILE A 158 -9.17 -17.69 1.01
C ILE A 158 -7.76 -18.13 0.62
N GLN A 159 -7.51 -18.59 -0.60
CA GLN A 159 -6.19 -19.00 -1.05
C GLN A 159 -5.21 -17.83 -1.14
N GLU A 160 -5.59 -16.78 -1.87
CA GLU A 160 -4.78 -15.60 -2.13
C GLU A 160 -5.68 -14.35 -2.09
N TYR A 161 -5.08 -13.19 -1.84
CA TYR A 161 -5.78 -11.91 -1.95
C TYR A 161 -4.83 -10.82 -2.45
N ALA A 162 -5.42 -9.78 -3.03
CA ALA A 162 -4.72 -8.57 -3.45
C ALA A 162 -5.55 -7.34 -3.12
N VAL A 163 -4.91 -6.29 -2.61
CA VAL A 163 -5.52 -4.99 -2.34
C VAL A 163 -5.18 -4.06 -3.50
N VAL A 164 -6.21 -3.43 -4.09
CA VAL A 164 -6.06 -2.54 -5.25
C VAL A 164 -6.93 -1.31 -5.06
N GLY A 165 -6.30 -0.21 -4.61
CA GLY A 165 -7.02 1.00 -4.25
C GLY A 165 -8.03 0.73 -3.14
N GLU A 166 -9.31 1.00 -3.40
CA GLU A 166 -10.42 0.79 -2.45
C GLU A 166 -11.10 -0.57 -2.60
N ARG A 167 -10.54 -1.44 -3.45
CA ARG A 167 -11.09 -2.77 -3.73
C ARG A 167 -10.14 -3.85 -3.26
N ILE A 168 -10.71 -5.02 -2.99
CA ILE A 168 -9.98 -6.22 -2.61
C ILE A 168 -10.42 -7.36 -3.50
N ALA A 169 -9.45 -8.07 -4.05
CA ALA A 169 -9.65 -9.29 -4.80
C ALA A 169 -9.23 -10.47 -3.95
N ALA A 170 -9.94 -11.59 -4.02
CA ALA A 170 -9.55 -12.80 -3.32
C ALA A 170 -9.93 -14.04 -4.13
N ILE A 171 -9.03 -15.04 -4.09
CA ILE A 171 -9.31 -16.39 -4.56
C ILE A 171 -9.80 -17.18 -3.36
N THR A 172 -11.05 -17.63 -3.36
CA THR A 172 -11.65 -18.50 -2.34
C THR A 172 -11.82 -19.92 -2.89
N LEU A 173 -12.09 -20.89 -2.03
CA LEU A 173 -12.58 -22.20 -2.48
C LEU A 173 -14.07 -22.31 -2.20
N ASP A 174 -14.82 -22.84 -3.15
CA ASP A 174 -16.20 -23.23 -2.90
C ASP A 174 -16.29 -24.51 -2.04
N ALA A 175 -17.50 -24.92 -1.69
CA ALA A 175 -17.73 -26.15 -0.90
C ALA A 175 -17.26 -27.43 -1.62
N GLY A 176 -17.12 -27.40 -2.95
CA GLY A 176 -16.56 -28.47 -3.76
C GLY A 176 -15.03 -28.43 -3.88
N GLY A 177 -14.39 -27.39 -3.35
CA GLY A 177 -12.95 -27.16 -3.46
C GLY A 177 -12.51 -26.48 -4.76
N SER A 178 -13.44 -25.99 -5.58
CA SER A 178 -13.12 -25.27 -6.81
C SER A 178 -12.71 -23.82 -6.46
N PRO A 179 -11.63 -23.30 -7.05
CA PRO A 179 -11.21 -21.93 -6.80
C PRO A 179 -12.12 -20.92 -7.48
N ARG A 180 -12.31 -19.79 -6.81
CA ARG A 180 -13.13 -18.68 -7.29
C ARG A 180 -12.48 -17.35 -6.92
N LEU A 181 -12.10 -16.59 -7.94
CA LEU A 181 -11.72 -15.18 -7.89
C LEU A 181 -12.95 -14.28 -7.90
N ASP A 182 -13.09 -13.49 -6.84
CA ASP A 182 -14.08 -12.43 -6.68
C ASP A 182 -13.40 -11.11 -6.24
N VAL A 183 -14.04 -10.01 -6.59
CA VAL A 183 -13.63 -8.64 -6.24
C VAL A 183 -14.73 -7.96 -5.44
N ALA A 184 -14.35 -7.24 -4.40
CA ALA A 184 -15.24 -6.52 -3.52
C ALA A 184 -14.74 -5.09 -3.26
N SER A 185 -15.66 -4.18 -2.96
CA SER A 185 -15.32 -2.90 -2.34
C SER A 185 -14.98 -3.12 -0.87
N MET A 186 -13.91 -2.47 -0.39
CA MET A 186 -13.56 -2.52 1.03
C MET A 186 -14.48 -1.59 1.83
N PRO A 187 -14.83 -1.93 3.08
CA PRO A 187 -15.48 -0.99 3.98
C PRO A 187 -14.61 0.28 4.15
N ALA A 188 -15.23 1.46 4.25
CA ALA A 188 -14.48 2.69 4.51
C ALA A 188 -13.72 2.58 5.85
N GLY A 189 -12.45 3.01 5.87
CA GLY A 189 -11.62 3.01 7.07
C GLY A 189 -12.24 3.86 8.18
N GLY A 190 -12.42 3.28 9.37
CA GLY A 190 -12.69 4.07 10.57
C GLY A 190 -11.45 4.87 10.94
N SER A 191 -11.33 6.10 10.45
CA SER A 191 -10.27 7.00 10.90
C SER A 191 -10.44 7.22 12.40
N GLY A 192 -9.56 6.58 13.20
CA GLY A 192 -9.48 6.74 14.65
C GLY A 192 -8.97 8.12 15.06
N GLY A 193 -9.45 9.18 14.42
CA GLY A 193 -9.38 10.53 14.97
C GLY A 193 -10.38 10.60 16.11
N ALA A 194 -9.89 10.48 17.34
CA ALA A 194 -10.66 10.86 18.51
C ALA A 194 -11.01 12.35 18.38
N ASP A 195 -12.22 12.64 17.94
CA ASP A 195 -12.88 13.92 18.18
C ASP A 195 -13.28 13.94 19.66
N PRO A 196 -12.68 14.79 20.52
CA PRO A 196 -12.95 14.76 21.95
C PRO A 196 -14.30 15.37 22.36
N ASP A 197 -15.15 15.79 21.40
CA ASP A 197 -16.46 16.38 21.70
C ASP A 197 -17.59 15.74 20.88
N GLY A 198 -18.08 14.58 21.34
CA GLY A 198 -19.17 13.87 20.69
C GLY A 198 -19.97 12.99 21.64
N GLY A 199 -20.57 13.57 22.67
CA GLY A 199 -21.53 12.87 23.51
C GLY A 199 -22.71 12.35 22.68
N SER A 200 -22.87 11.02 22.63
CA SER A 200 -24.07 10.39 22.06
C SER A 200 -24.63 9.37 23.04
N GLU A 201 -25.79 9.70 23.61
CA GLU A 201 -26.67 8.78 24.34
C GLU A 201 -27.25 7.71 23.40
N PRO A 202 -27.61 6.51 23.92
CA PRO A 202 -28.08 5.40 23.10
C PRO A 202 -29.59 5.49 22.81
N SER A 203 -29.96 5.49 21.53
CA SER A 203 -31.29 5.10 21.06
C SER A 203 -31.11 4.05 19.98
N GLY A 204 -31.86 2.96 19.85
CA GLY A 204 -32.99 2.41 20.56
C GLY A 204 -33.34 1.14 19.77
N ALA A 205 -33.70 0.08 20.47
CA ALA A 205 -33.97 -1.23 19.88
C ALA A 205 -35.12 -1.17 18.85
N SER A 206 -34.98 -1.92 17.76
CA SER A 206 -36.13 -2.50 17.07
C SER A 206 -35.85 -3.97 16.76
N SER A 207 -36.43 -4.82 17.61
CA SER A 207 -36.69 -6.22 17.29
C SER A 207 -37.66 -6.31 16.11
N GLY A 208 -37.28 -7.08 15.09
CA GLY A 208 -38.17 -7.53 14.02
C GLY A 208 -37.92 -9.00 13.77
N LEU A 209 -38.69 -9.86 14.45
CA LEU A 209 -38.79 -11.27 14.14
C LEU A 209 -39.67 -11.45 12.90
N GLY A 210 -39.12 -12.11 11.89
CA GLY A 210 -39.84 -12.55 10.69
C GLY A 210 -39.01 -13.61 9.99
N ALA A 211 -39.18 -14.86 10.40
CA ALA A 211 -38.66 -16.02 9.70
C ALA A 211 -39.61 -16.36 8.55
N ASP A 212 -39.09 -16.38 7.32
CA ASP A 212 -39.37 -17.35 6.25
C ASP A 212 -38.58 -16.91 5.00
N ASP A 213 -37.51 -17.60 4.65
CA ASP A 213 -37.40 -18.13 3.29
C ASP A 213 -36.31 -19.20 3.21
N SER A 214 -36.60 -20.24 2.45
CA SER A 214 -35.70 -21.35 2.20
C SER A 214 -34.53 -20.88 1.34
N ALA A 215 -33.30 -20.92 1.87
CA ALA A 215 -32.11 -20.54 1.12
C ALA A 215 -31.78 -21.58 0.03
N PRO A 216 -31.46 -21.16 -1.21
CA PRO A 216 -30.88 -22.05 -2.20
C PRO A 216 -29.42 -22.35 -1.82
N GLY A 217 -29.09 -23.64 -1.73
CA GLY A 217 -27.69 -24.08 -1.70
C GLY A 217 -27.06 -23.95 -3.09
N ALA A 218 -26.11 -23.03 -3.24
CA ALA A 218 -25.04 -22.90 -4.25
C ALA A 218 -24.53 -21.43 -4.22
N GLY A 219 -23.27 -21.05 -4.01
CA GLY A 219 -22.00 -21.70 -3.74
C GLY A 219 -21.05 -20.59 -3.20
N ALA A 220 -20.08 -20.93 -2.35
CA ALA A 220 -19.41 -19.96 -1.47
C ALA A 220 -18.79 -18.74 -2.21
N GLY A 221 -18.99 -17.56 -1.62
CA GLY A 221 -18.43 -16.25 -1.98
C GLY A 221 -18.12 -15.47 -0.68
N PHE A 222 -18.09 -14.13 -0.70
CA PHE A 222 -17.85 -13.36 0.52
C PHE A 222 -19.07 -13.38 1.46
N ASN A 223 -18.86 -13.70 2.75
CA ASN A 223 -19.98 -13.91 3.68
C ASN A 223 -20.45 -12.63 4.39
N ALA A 224 -19.60 -11.61 4.48
CA ALA A 224 -20.02 -10.25 4.79
C ALA A 224 -20.20 -9.53 3.45
N ALA A 225 -21.36 -9.72 2.81
CA ALA A 225 -21.63 -9.26 1.44
C ALA A 225 -21.16 -7.80 1.25
N PRO A 226 -20.04 -7.57 0.54
CA PRO A 226 -19.78 -6.25 0.02
C PRO A 226 -20.92 -5.97 -0.97
N THR A 227 -21.53 -4.79 -0.90
CA THR A 227 -22.71 -4.46 -1.72
C THR A 227 -22.49 -4.57 -3.22
N ASP A 228 -21.23 -4.70 -3.66
CA ASP A 228 -20.77 -4.66 -5.05
C ASP A 228 -19.77 -5.79 -5.39
N GLU A 229 -20.01 -7.02 -4.92
CA GLU A 229 -19.21 -8.20 -5.31
C GLU A 229 -19.29 -8.45 -6.82
N VAL A 230 -18.13 -8.52 -7.49
CA VAL A 230 -18.00 -8.87 -8.91
C VAL A 230 -17.20 -10.16 -9.02
N ARG A 231 -17.79 -11.18 -9.65
CA ARG A 231 -17.09 -12.43 -9.95
C ARG A 231 -16.26 -12.27 -11.22
N LEU A 232 -14.96 -12.54 -11.13
CA LEU A 232 -14.05 -12.46 -12.27
C LEU A 232 -13.73 -13.83 -12.87
N THR A 233 -13.89 -14.92 -12.11
CA THR A 233 -13.55 -16.27 -12.62
C THR A 233 -14.42 -16.60 -13.84
N PRO A 234 -13.84 -16.77 -15.03
CA PRO A 234 -14.59 -17.19 -16.21
C PRO A 234 -15.18 -18.59 -16.02
N GLU A 235 -16.34 -18.85 -16.62
CA GLU A 235 -16.94 -20.18 -16.61
C GLU A 235 -16.01 -21.20 -17.29
N GLY A 236 -15.81 -22.35 -16.64
CA GLY A 236 -14.95 -23.43 -17.16
C GLY A 236 -13.47 -23.32 -16.78
N VAL A 237 -13.07 -22.29 -16.01
CA VAL A 237 -11.73 -22.25 -15.42
C VAL A 237 -11.64 -23.25 -14.27
N GLU A 238 -10.72 -24.20 -14.39
CA GLU A 238 -10.47 -25.18 -13.33
C GLU A 238 -9.57 -24.62 -12.22
N ARG A 239 -8.70 -23.66 -12.56
CA ARG A 239 -7.82 -23.04 -11.56
C ARG A 239 -7.40 -21.61 -11.91
N VAL A 240 -7.39 -20.77 -10.88
CA VAL A 240 -6.82 -19.40 -10.90
C VAL A 240 -5.81 -19.30 -9.77
N SER A 241 -4.67 -18.65 -10.01
CA SER A 241 -3.59 -18.47 -9.02
C SER A 241 -2.79 -17.19 -9.30
N GLY A 242 -1.78 -16.92 -8.47
CA GLY A 242 -0.81 -15.86 -8.71
C GLY A 242 -1.44 -14.46 -8.68
N LEU A 243 -2.42 -14.25 -7.81
CA LEU A 243 -3.16 -12.99 -7.70
C LEU A 243 -2.25 -11.87 -7.19
N ARG A 244 -2.18 -10.74 -7.91
CA ARG A 244 -1.45 -9.53 -7.50
C ARG A 244 -2.15 -8.27 -7.96
N GLY A 245 -1.87 -7.16 -7.28
CA GLY A 245 -2.48 -5.86 -7.53
C GLY A 245 -1.47 -4.75 -7.71
N GLU A 246 -1.73 -3.82 -8.62
CA GLU A 246 -1.01 -2.55 -8.75
C GLU A 246 -1.93 -1.40 -8.29
N PRO A 247 -1.66 -0.80 -7.11
CA PRO A 247 -2.60 0.13 -6.48
C PRO A 247 -2.70 1.49 -7.18
N VAL A 248 -1.66 1.96 -7.87
CA VAL A 248 -1.65 3.30 -8.48
C VAL A 248 -2.45 3.33 -9.78
N THR A 249 -2.18 2.38 -10.69
CA THR A 249 -2.92 2.25 -11.96
C THR A 249 -4.19 1.43 -11.81
N ARG A 250 -4.40 0.80 -10.64
CA ARG A 250 -5.57 0.00 -10.26
C ARG A 250 -5.78 -1.20 -11.18
N LEU A 251 -4.69 -1.95 -11.40
CA LEU A 251 -4.70 -3.18 -12.18
C LEU A 251 -4.70 -4.39 -11.26
N LEU A 252 -5.43 -5.42 -11.64
CA LEU A 252 -5.44 -6.72 -10.98
C LEU A 252 -4.93 -7.76 -11.96
N GLY A 253 -3.90 -8.52 -11.59
CA GLY A 253 -3.42 -9.62 -12.41
C GLY A 253 -3.60 -10.97 -11.73
N TYR A 254 -3.87 -12.00 -12.51
CA TYR A 254 -4.00 -13.39 -12.08
C TYR A 254 -3.63 -14.34 -13.21
N VAL A 255 -3.25 -15.54 -12.85
CA VAL A 255 -2.89 -16.61 -13.78
C VAL A 255 -4.06 -17.57 -13.92
N VAL A 256 -4.52 -17.77 -15.15
CA VAL A 256 -5.49 -18.81 -15.49
C VAL A 256 -4.73 -20.08 -15.83
N GLU A 257 -5.02 -21.13 -15.08
CA GLU A 257 -4.48 -22.48 -15.24
C GLU A 257 -5.55 -23.38 -15.87
N ASP A 258 -5.17 -24.12 -16.92
CA ASP A 258 -5.96 -25.16 -17.56
C ASP A 258 -7.41 -24.73 -17.93
N LEU A 259 -7.51 -23.74 -18.84
CA LEU A 259 -8.77 -23.37 -19.49
C LEU A 259 -8.72 -23.79 -20.96
N SER A 260 -9.67 -24.62 -21.38
CA SER A 260 -9.96 -24.81 -22.80
C SER A 260 -11.16 -23.93 -23.18
N ASP A 261 -10.92 -22.85 -23.92
CA ASP A 261 -12.03 -22.02 -24.40
C ASP A 261 -12.80 -22.71 -25.55
N THR A 262 -14.02 -22.24 -25.80
CA THR A 262 -14.84 -22.73 -26.92
C THR A 262 -14.28 -22.36 -28.30
N GLY A 263 -13.25 -21.50 -28.36
CA GLY A 263 -12.47 -21.15 -29.54
C GLY A 263 -11.28 -22.08 -29.81
N GLY A 264 -11.02 -23.06 -28.93
CA GLY A 264 -9.93 -24.03 -29.06
C GLY A 264 -8.56 -23.51 -28.65
N ARG A 265 -8.49 -22.40 -27.88
CA ARG A 265 -7.24 -21.97 -27.23
C ARG A 265 -7.14 -22.65 -25.87
N ASP A 266 -6.05 -23.39 -25.67
CA ASP A 266 -5.68 -23.96 -24.39
C ASP A 266 -4.82 -22.94 -23.63
N TYR A 267 -5.39 -22.35 -22.58
CA TYR A 267 -4.65 -21.51 -21.66
C TYR A 267 -3.99 -22.40 -20.62
N ARG A 268 -2.65 -22.38 -20.59
CA ARG A 268 -1.85 -22.98 -19.53
C ARG A 268 -0.95 -21.92 -18.94
N ASP A 269 -1.22 -21.56 -17.70
CA ASP A 269 -0.48 -20.55 -16.94
C ASP A 269 -0.44 -19.19 -17.64
N VAL A 270 -1.58 -18.74 -18.16
CA VAL A 270 -1.65 -17.48 -18.92
C VAL A 270 -2.01 -16.34 -17.99
N LEU A 271 -1.23 -15.27 -18.04
CA LEU A 271 -1.45 -14.06 -17.25
C LEU A 271 -2.58 -13.22 -17.87
N MET A 272 -3.59 -12.95 -17.05
CA MET A 272 -4.71 -12.07 -17.35
C MET A 272 -4.63 -10.84 -16.45
N ILE A 273 -4.95 -9.66 -17.01
CA ILE A 273 -4.99 -8.39 -16.30
C ILE A 273 -6.36 -7.75 -16.45
N ASP A 274 -7.02 -7.45 -15.33
CA ASP A 274 -8.25 -6.67 -15.25
C ASP A 274 -7.95 -5.22 -14.84
N ASP A 275 -8.54 -4.27 -15.56
CA ASP A 275 -8.52 -2.84 -15.21
C ASP A 275 -9.71 -2.53 -14.29
N MET A 276 -9.42 -2.28 -13.01
CA MET A 276 -10.45 -2.02 -12.01
C MET A 276 -11.09 -0.64 -12.12
N ASN A 277 -10.62 0.21 -13.05
CA ASN A 277 -11.29 1.45 -13.44
C ASN A 277 -12.44 1.20 -14.43
N THR A 278 -12.57 -0.01 -14.94
CA THR A 278 -13.63 -0.44 -15.88
C THR A 278 -14.66 -1.35 -15.20
N ASP A 279 -15.56 -1.94 -15.98
CA ASP A 279 -16.51 -2.94 -15.49
C ASP A 279 -15.89 -4.35 -15.32
N MET A 280 -14.61 -4.53 -15.67
CA MET A 280 -13.87 -5.81 -15.60
C MET A 280 -14.58 -6.95 -16.37
N SER A 281 -15.30 -6.61 -17.44
CA SER A 281 -16.05 -7.58 -18.25
C SER A 281 -15.18 -8.37 -19.22
N THR A 282 -14.01 -7.84 -19.59
CA THR A 282 -13.06 -8.49 -20.51
C THR A 282 -11.62 -8.29 -20.02
N PRO A 283 -10.98 -9.30 -19.42
CA PRO A 283 -9.58 -9.20 -19.02
C PRO A 283 -8.66 -9.11 -20.24
N THR A 284 -7.52 -8.44 -20.06
CA THR A 284 -6.45 -8.37 -21.05
C THR A 284 -5.50 -9.55 -20.89
N GLU A 285 -5.34 -10.34 -21.96
CA GLU A 285 -4.38 -11.44 -22.02
C GLU A 285 -2.97 -10.90 -22.29
N ILE A 286 -2.01 -11.21 -21.42
CA ILE A 286 -0.59 -10.97 -21.70
C ILE A 286 -0.08 -12.11 -22.58
N THR A 287 0.32 -11.75 -23.80
CA THR A 287 0.68 -12.71 -24.85
C THR A 287 2.17 -12.68 -25.16
N GLY A 288 2.65 -13.68 -25.90
CA GLY A 288 3.97 -13.62 -26.53
C GLY A 288 4.00 -12.58 -27.64
N HIS A 289 5.20 -12.27 -28.15
CA HIS A 289 5.39 -11.25 -29.18
C HIS A 289 4.55 -11.49 -30.46
N GLY A 290 4.19 -12.74 -30.78
CA GLY A 290 3.34 -13.09 -31.91
C GLY A 290 1.84 -13.13 -31.62
N GLY A 291 1.41 -12.77 -30.39
CA GLY A 291 0.03 -12.83 -29.93
C GLY A 291 -0.43 -14.23 -29.48
N GLU A 292 0.48 -15.20 -29.40
CA GLU A 292 0.21 -16.52 -28.83
C GLU A 292 0.12 -16.48 -27.29
N PRO A 293 -0.60 -17.41 -26.65
CA PRO A 293 -0.61 -17.53 -25.20
C PRO A 293 0.81 -17.72 -24.64
N LEU A 294 1.19 -16.88 -23.67
CA LEU A 294 2.48 -16.94 -22.99
C LEU A 294 2.35 -17.70 -21.68
N ALA A 295 2.95 -18.89 -21.59
CA ALA A 295 2.98 -19.67 -20.35
C ALA A 295 3.94 -19.02 -19.33
N VAL A 296 3.36 -18.47 -18.28
CA VAL A 296 4.05 -17.73 -17.23
C VAL A 296 4.49 -18.67 -16.11
N ARG A 297 5.72 -18.48 -15.63
CA ARG A 297 6.22 -19.13 -14.41
C ARG A 297 6.11 -18.19 -13.22
N GLU A 298 6.49 -16.92 -13.43
CA GLU A 298 6.38 -15.87 -12.43
C GLU A 298 6.18 -14.54 -13.13
N TRP A 299 5.54 -13.59 -12.45
CA TRP A 299 5.34 -12.25 -12.94
C TRP A 299 5.24 -11.25 -11.78
N ARG A 300 5.44 -9.97 -12.10
CA ARG A 300 5.26 -8.81 -11.20
C ARG A 300 4.86 -7.57 -11.99
N PHE A 301 4.10 -6.68 -11.36
CA PHE A 301 3.94 -5.33 -11.88
C PHE A 301 5.23 -4.53 -11.66
N VAL A 302 5.52 -3.60 -12.57
CA VAL A 302 6.48 -2.53 -12.29
C VAL A 302 5.73 -1.47 -11.46
N PRO A 303 6.15 -1.20 -10.21
CA PRO A 303 5.37 -0.38 -9.28
C PRO A 303 4.99 0.99 -9.84
N GLY A 304 3.72 1.35 -9.72
CA GLY A 304 3.20 2.65 -10.13
C GLY A 304 2.97 2.80 -11.65
N THR A 305 3.05 1.72 -12.42
CA THR A 305 2.90 1.74 -13.88
C THR A 305 1.86 0.72 -14.36
N ALA A 306 1.64 0.62 -15.67
CA ALA A 306 0.88 -0.49 -16.28
C ALA A 306 1.81 -1.58 -16.85
N GLU A 307 3.12 -1.49 -16.62
CA GLU A 307 4.08 -2.47 -17.11
C GLU A 307 4.08 -3.73 -16.23
N VAL A 308 4.18 -4.90 -16.86
CA VAL A 308 4.37 -6.19 -16.21
C VAL A 308 5.63 -6.85 -16.69
N ILE A 309 6.40 -7.42 -15.77
CA ILE A 309 7.56 -8.25 -16.08
C ILE A 309 7.15 -9.70 -15.93
N VAL A 310 7.42 -10.49 -16.96
CA VAL A 310 7.01 -11.89 -17.05
C VAL A 310 8.25 -12.77 -17.19
N LEU A 311 8.41 -13.73 -16.29
CA LEU A 311 9.32 -14.86 -16.43
C LEU A 311 8.52 -16.04 -16.99
N SER A 312 8.76 -16.37 -18.25
CA SER A 312 8.07 -17.49 -18.90
C SER A 312 8.56 -18.84 -18.35
N ARG A 313 7.78 -19.91 -18.59
CA ARG A 313 8.19 -21.28 -18.25
C ARG A 313 9.46 -21.73 -18.98
N ASP A 314 9.73 -21.17 -20.15
CA ASP A 314 10.95 -21.42 -20.92
C ASP A 314 12.16 -20.63 -20.41
N GLY A 315 11.98 -19.79 -19.37
CA GLY A 315 13.03 -19.02 -18.72
C GLY A 315 13.34 -17.67 -19.39
N GLY A 316 12.57 -17.26 -20.39
CA GLY A 316 12.67 -15.92 -20.98
C GLY A 316 12.08 -14.88 -20.03
N VAL A 317 12.65 -13.67 -20.03
CA VAL A 317 12.11 -12.51 -19.30
C VAL A 317 11.59 -11.50 -20.30
N TYR A 318 10.35 -11.07 -20.12
CA TYR A 318 9.63 -10.19 -21.02
C TYR A 318 9.04 -9.01 -20.26
N LEU A 319 8.77 -7.93 -20.98
CA LEU A 319 8.06 -6.74 -20.53
C LEU A 319 6.84 -6.54 -21.43
N ALA A 320 5.68 -6.26 -20.83
CA ALA A 320 4.48 -5.86 -21.55
C ALA A 320 3.85 -4.64 -20.86
N ASP A 321 3.16 -3.78 -21.61
CA ASP A 321 2.28 -2.76 -21.04
C ASP A 321 0.86 -3.31 -21.08
N ALA A 322 0.28 -3.58 -19.91
CA ALA A 322 -0.99 -4.29 -19.79
C ALA A 322 -2.19 -3.51 -20.36
N LEU A 323 -2.06 -2.20 -20.60
CA LEU A 323 -3.16 -1.36 -21.08
C LEU A 323 -3.04 -1.02 -22.57
N THR A 324 -1.82 -0.90 -23.07
CA THR A 324 -1.56 -0.35 -24.42
C THR A 324 -0.76 -1.27 -25.32
N ALA A 325 0.04 -2.19 -24.78
CA ALA A 325 0.87 -3.12 -25.54
C ALA A 325 1.03 -4.47 -24.81
N PRO A 326 -0.02 -5.30 -24.77
CA PRO A 326 -0.04 -6.54 -23.97
C PRO A 326 0.75 -7.70 -24.59
N ALA A 327 1.26 -7.55 -25.81
CA ALA A 327 2.20 -8.49 -26.41
C ALA A 327 3.60 -8.28 -25.83
N ALA A 328 4.06 -9.24 -25.04
CA ALA A 328 5.29 -9.11 -24.27
C ALA A 328 6.53 -9.17 -25.16
N GLU A 329 7.43 -8.21 -24.98
CA GLU A 329 8.70 -8.12 -25.69
C GLU A 329 9.86 -8.59 -24.80
N PRO A 330 10.91 -9.24 -25.34
CA PRO A 330 12.06 -9.66 -24.56
C PRO A 330 12.71 -8.48 -23.84
N LEU A 331 12.84 -8.57 -22.52
CA LEU A 331 13.55 -7.58 -21.73
C LEU A 331 15.06 -7.77 -21.90
N ALA A 332 15.84 -6.68 -21.98
CA ALA A 332 17.30 -6.76 -22.09
C ALA A 332 17.93 -7.23 -20.76
N ALA A 333 19.05 -7.96 -20.83
CA ALA A 333 19.68 -8.57 -19.64
C ALA A 333 20.25 -7.54 -18.67
N ASP A 334 20.65 -6.37 -19.18
CA ASP A 334 21.17 -5.22 -18.44
C ASP A 334 20.09 -4.22 -18.03
N ASP A 335 18.82 -4.49 -18.34
CA ASP A 335 17.71 -3.62 -17.95
C ASP A 335 17.51 -3.69 -16.42
N PRO A 336 17.55 -2.55 -15.70
CA PRO A 336 17.43 -2.54 -14.25
C PRO A 336 16.08 -3.07 -13.75
N ARG A 337 15.03 -3.05 -14.58
CA ARG A 337 13.72 -3.61 -14.20
C ARG A 337 13.77 -5.12 -13.98
N ARG A 338 14.74 -5.83 -14.58
CA ARG A 338 14.90 -7.28 -14.42
C ARG A 338 15.09 -7.71 -12.96
N ALA A 339 15.65 -6.82 -12.13
CA ALA A 339 15.84 -7.02 -10.69
C ALA A 339 14.53 -7.21 -9.91
N VAL A 340 13.37 -6.81 -10.46
CA VAL A 340 12.05 -7.01 -9.82
C VAL A 340 11.72 -8.50 -9.68
N LEU A 341 12.27 -9.36 -10.54
CA LEU A 341 12.08 -10.82 -10.50
C LEU A 341 13.25 -11.58 -9.88
N GLU A 342 14.34 -10.90 -9.54
CA GLU A 342 15.54 -11.54 -9.01
C GLU A 342 15.55 -11.45 -7.48
N GLU A 343 15.68 -12.59 -6.79
CA GLU A 343 16.05 -12.55 -5.38
C GLU A 343 17.46 -11.97 -5.26
N PRO A 344 17.71 -11.03 -4.34
CA PRO A 344 19.04 -10.42 -4.21
C PRO A 344 20.07 -11.50 -3.94
N GLU A 345 21.11 -11.58 -4.79
CA GLU A 345 22.26 -12.47 -4.55
C GLU A 345 22.74 -12.28 -3.11
N ALA A 346 22.93 -13.39 -2.39
CA ALA A 346 23.31 -13.40 -0.99
C ALA A 346 24.49 -12.45 -0.76
N ALA A 347 24.21 -11.28 -0.17
CA ALA A 347 25.22 -10.28 0.06
C ALA A 347 26.35 -10.89 0.89
N THR A 348 27.60 -10.76 0.44
CA THR A 348 28.81 -11.24 1.16
C THR A 348 28.98 -10.68 2.58
N ARG A 349 28.08 -9.79 3.04
CA ARG A 349 27.89 -9.37 4.43
C ARG A 349 26.40 -9.29 4.79
N ALA A 350 25.80 -10.42 5.14
CA ALA A 350 24.49 -10.42 5.82
C ALA A 350 24.68 -9.90 7.26
N ARG A 351 23.95 -8.85 7.64
CA ARG A 351 23.79 -8.44 9.04
C ARG A 351 22.44 -8.95 9.51
N GLU A 352 22.42 -9.71 10.59
CA GLU A 352 21.16 -10.13 11.20
C GLU A 352 20.37 -8.89 11.67
N ARG A 353 19.17 -8.71 11.12
CA ARG A 353 18.24 -7.62 11.48
C ARG A 353 17.10 -8.08 12.38
N PHE A 354 16.80 -9.37 12.37
CA PHE A 354 15.70 -9.95 13.11
C PHE A 354 16.03 -11.39 13.48
N ARG A 355 15.64 -11.77 14.70
CA ARG A 355 15.58 -13.15 15.18
C ARG A 355 14.20 -13.35 15.82
N PRO A 356 13.49 -14.45 15.53
CA PRO A 356 12.28 -14.79 16.26
C PRO A 356 12.56 -14.81 17.78
N ALA A 357 11.55 -14.45 18.58
CA ALA A 357 11.71 -14.37 20.02
C ALA A 357 11.97 -15.75 20.69
N SER A 358 11.54 -16.82 20.04
CA SER A 358 11.80 -18.21 20.44
C SER A 358 12.71 -18.87 19.41
N ASP A 359 13.67 -19.66 19.89
CA ASP A 359 14.59 -20.41 19.02
C ASP A 359 13.90 -21.53 18.22
N ASP A 360 12.71 -21.97 18.68
CA ASP A 360 11.90 -22.98 18.00
C ASP A 360 10.96 -22.39 16.93
N SER A 361 10.92 -21.06 16.80
CA SER A 361 10.16 -20.37 15.75
C SER A 361 10.97 -20.28 14.46
N THR A 362 10.30 -20.40 13.32
CA THR A 362 10.93 -20.32 12.00
C THR A 362 10.43 -19.11 11.24
N VAL A 363 11.33 -18.42 10.52
CA VAL A 363 10.94 -17.42 9.52
C VAL A 363 10.41 -18.15 8.29
N GLY A 364 9.16 -17.88 7.92
CA GLY A 364 8.52 -18.47 6.73
C GLY A 364 8.85 -17.68 5.47
N SER A 365 8.47 -16.40 5.46
CA SER A 365 8.73 -15.48 4.35
C SER A 365 9.03 -14.07 4.89
N TYR A 366 9.59 -13.21 4.03
CA TYR A 366 9.77 -11.80 4.33
C TYR A 366 9.71 -10.93 3.07
N CYS A 367 9.32 -9.68 3.23
CA CYS A 367 9.33 -8.69 2.15
C CYS A 367 9.60 -7.28 2.69
N LEU A 368 10.09 -6.39 1.82
CA LEU A 368 10.35 -4.99 2.14
C LEU A 368 9.09 -4.14 1.88
N SER A 369 8.82 -3.15 2.71
CA SER A 369 7.74 -2.17 2.49
C SER A 369 8.04 -1.32 1.25
N PRO A 370 7.01 -0.74 0.59
CA PRO A 370 7.19 0.05 -0.63
C PRO A 370 8.20 1.19 -0.51
N ASN A 371 8.24 1.87 0.65
CA ASN A 371 9.20 2.96 0.91
C ASN A 371 10.58 2.49 1.42
N GLY A 372 10.78 1.17 1.60
CA GLY A 372 12.02 0.59 2.10
C GLY A 372 12.25 0.68 3.62
N GLU A 373 11.32 1.23 4.39
CA GLU A 373 11.52 1.50 5.81
C GLU A 373 11.32 0.28 6.72
N TYR A 374 10.43 -0.64 6.36
CA TYR A 374 10.06 -1.79 7.17
C TYR A 374 10.22 -3.11 6.42
N LEU A 375 10.60 -4.17 7.15
CA LEU A 375 10.43 -5.56 6.71
C LEU A 375 9.16 -6.11 7.35
N ALA A 376 8.33 -6.77 6.55
CA ALA A 376 7.31 -7.67 7.06
C ALA A 376 7.89 -9.08 7.07
N ILE A 377 7.92 -9.72 8.24
CA ILE A 377 8.52 -11.05 8.43
C ILE A 377 7.47 -11.99 9.01
N GLU A 378 7.09 -13.01 8.25
CA GLU A 378 6.24 -14.08 8.73
C GLU A 378 7.03 -15.01 9.65
N VAL A 379 6.50 -15.22 10.85
CA VAL A 379 7.07 -16.07 11.88
C VAL A 379 6.09 -17.18 12.18
N ILE A 380 6.52 -18.41 11.93
CA ILE A 380 5.79 -19.63 12.24
C ILE A 380 6.22 -20.08 13.63
N SER A 381 5.25 -20.21 14.53
CA SER A 381 5.50 -20.70 15.90
C SER A 381 5.84 -22.19 15.90
N ALA A 382 6.47 -22.67 16.98
CA ALA A 382 6.87 -24.07 17.10
C ALA A 382 5.67 -25.04 17.04
N GLU A 383 4.49 -24.62 17.52
CA GLU A 383 3.25 -25.39 17.41
C GLU A 383 2.57 -25.32 16.03
N GLY A 384 3.12 -24.56 15.08
CA GLY A 384 2.56 -24.36 13.76
C GLY A 384 2.46 -25.67 12.98
N ARG A 385 1.32 -25.89 12.32
CA ARG A 385 1.06 -27.06 11.49
C ARG A 385 0.64 -26.62 10.09
N PRO A 386 0.96 -27.40 9.04
CA PRO A 386 0.44 -27.12 7.70
C PRO A 386 -1.08 -26.98 7.72
N ASP A 387 -1.60 -25.94 7.05
CA ASP A 387 -3.03 -25.61 7.05
C ASP A 387 -3.85 -26.34 5.96
N GLY A 388 -3.17 -27.07 5.06
CA GLY A 388 -3.81 -27.88 4.02
C GLY A 388 -4.44 -27.07 2.88
N TYR A 389 -4.06 -25.80 2.69
CA TYR A 389 -4.56 -24.97 1.58
C TYR A 389 -3.86 -25.35 0.27
N PRO A 390 -4.60 -25.68 -0.80
CA PRO A 390 -4.02 -26.31 -2.00
C PRO A 390 -3.25 -25.34 -2.91
N LEU A 391 -3.67 -24.08 -3.03
CA LEU A 391 -3.00 -23.12 -3.92
C LEU A 391 -1.88 -22.38 -3.20
N ARG A 392 -2.16 -21.92 -1.97
CA ARG A 392 -1.18 -21.23 -1.12
C ARG A 392 -1.12 -21.86 0.27
N PRO A 393 -0.38 -22.98 0.42
CA PRO A 393 -0.19 -23.63 1.71
C PRO A 393 0.50 -22.69 2.70
N GLY A 394 0.00 -22.69 3.93
CA GLY A 394 0.58 -21.94 5.04
C GLY A 394 0.69 -22.80 6.29
N PHE A 395 0.89 -22.14 7.43
CA PHE A 395 0.96 -22.78 8.73
C PHE A 395 0.01 -22.10 9.72
N THR A 396 -0.62 -22.89 10.59
CA THR A 396 -1.30 -22.38 11.78
C THR A 396 -0.30 -21.68 12.70
N SER A 397 -0.79 -20.86 13.64
CA SER A 397 0.06 -20.14 14.60
C SER A 397 1.16 -19.29 13.92
N THR A 398 0.83 -18.71 12.77
CA THR A 398 1.66 -17.76 12.04
C THR A 398 1.28 -16.33 12.42
N GLY A 399 2.30 -15.48 12.60
CA GLY A 399 2.15 -14.05 12.77
C GLY A 399 3.17 -13.29 11.94
N VAL A 400 2.96 -11.99 11.78
CA VAL A 400 3.87 -11.09 11.08
C VAL A 400 4.54 -10.15 12.07
N SER A 401 5.86 -10.05 12.03
CA SER A 401 6.62 -9.00 12.71
C SER A 401 7.01 -7.92 11.70
N PHE A 402 6.62 -6.68 11.98
CA PHE A 402 7.04 -5.51 11.22
C PHE A 402 8.26 -4.89 11.88
N VAL A 403 9.38 -4.88 11.15
CA VAL A 403 10.71 -4.56 11.68
C VAL A 403 11.27 -3.36 10.93
N ARG A 404 11.66 -2.30 11.64
CA ARG A 404 12.30 -1.15 11.01
C ARG A 404 13.70 -1.53 10.51
N VAL A 405 13.99 -1.23 9.25
CA VAL A 405 15.24 -1.66 8.57
C VAL A 405 16.48 -1.00 9.17
N ALA A 406 16.35 0.26 9.60
CA ALA A 406 17.47 1.06 10.10
C ALA A 406 18.17 0.42 11.32
N ASP A 407 17.38 0.03 12.32
CA ASP A 407 17.83 -0.39 13.65
C ASP A 407 17.43 -1.82 14.04
N GLY A 408 16.49 -2.45 13.33
CA GLY A 408 15.95 -3.78 13.66
C GLY A 408 14.87 -3.75 14.73
N GLU A 409 14.31 -2.58 15.07
CA GLU A 409 13.21 -2.48 16.04
C GLU A 409 11.94 -3.14 15.51
N VAL A 410 11.33 -4.04 16.29
CA VAL A 410 10.01 -4.58 15.99
C VAL A 410 8.94 -3.59 16.42
N VAL A 411 8.41 -2.81 15.47
CA VAL A 411 7.41 -1.77 15.74
C VAL A 411 6.00 -2.33 15.92
N ARG A 412 5.72 -3.48 15.28
CA ARG A 412 4.41 -4.13 15.36
C ARG A 412 4.52 -5.64 15.21
N ARG A 413 3.68 -6.35 15.95
CA ARG A 413 3.40 -7.77 15.73
C ARG A 413 1.91 -7.93 15.43
N ALA A 414 1.62 -8.78 14.48
CA ALA A 414 0.31 -9.00 13.91
C ALA A 414 0.04 -10.50 13.84
N ASN A 415 -1.18 -10.91 14.14
CA ASN A 415 -1.61 -12.27 13.80
C ASN A 415 -1.84 -12.35 12.29
N GLY A 416 -1.65 -13.55 11.73
CA GLY A 416 -1.89 -13.84 10.33
C GLY A 416 -0.65 -13.99 9.49
N MET A 417 -0.88 -14.03 8.19
CA MET A 417 0.12 -14.21 7.14
C MET A 417 -0.20 -13.31 5.95
N LEU A 418 0.64 -13.38 4.93
CA LEU A 418 0.51 -12.72 3.63
C LEU A 418 0.24 -11.22 3.73
N PRO A 419 1.17 -10.41 4.26
CA PRO A 419 1.06 -8.96 4.17
C PRO A 419 0.77 -8.52 2.73
N ASP A 420 -0.16 -7.58 2.52
CA ASP A 420 -0.62 -7.19 1.18
C ASP A 420 0.53 -6.74 0.26
N TRP A 421 1.46 -5.94 0.76
CA TRP A 421 2.60 -5.51 -0.06
C TRP A 421 3.62 -6.64 -0.34
N CYS A 422 3.54 -7.80 0.33
CA CYS A 422 4.33 -8.97 -0.06
C CYS A 422 3.75 -9.69 -1.29
N THR A 423 2.51 -9.36 -1.68
CA THR A 423 1.83 -9.94 -2.85
C THR A 423 2.02 -9.10 -4.13
N GLY A 424 2.52 -7.87 -4.01
CA GLY A 424 2.84 -6.97 -5.12
C GLY A 424 3.95 -7.46 -6.04
#